data_AF-A0A7Y5L9N2-F1
#
_entry.id   AF-A0A7Y5L9N2-F1
#
_cell.length_a   1.000
_cell.length_b   1.000
_cell.length_c   1.000
_cell.angle_alpha   90.00
_cell.angle_beta   90.00
_cell.angle_gamma   90.00
#
_symmetry.space_group_name_H-M   'P 1'
#
loop_
_entity.id
_entity.type
_entity.pdbx_description
1 polymer ?
#
loop_
_entity_poly.entity_id
_entity_poly.type
_entity_poly.pdbx_seq_one_letter_code
_entity_poly.pdbx_strand_id
1 'polypeptide(L)'
;MRKKVIARTLQKVLLEGGAFSRALFAFDLEDRIEAYLQSKREDGDKYMFVIAEKSNEIAMMLIDEDDDVHVNEDGRVLLMTLRQGENYKNNVLLFMPDMASELEKGNHYFAGVKVAERGRKGGWFSLSRLFS
;
A
#
# COMPACT_ATOMS: atom_id res chain seq x y z
N MET A 1 10.56 2.74 -23.23
CA MET A 1 11.38 1.57 -22.79
C MET A 1 11.53 1.53 -21.28
N ARG A 2 11.72 2.68 -20.62
CA ARG A 2 11.88 2.80 -19.17
C ARG A 2 10.73 2.18 -18.36
N LYS A 3 9.47 2.44 -18.70
CA LYS A 3 8.30 1.79 -18.06
C LYS A 3 8.40 0.26 -17.98
N LYS A 4 8.87 -0.39 -19.05
CA LYS A 4 9.04 -1.87 -19.07
C LYS A 4 10.16 -2.32 -18.14
N VAL A 5 11.21 -1.53 -17.97
CA VAL A 5 12.30 -1.81 -17.02
C VAL A 5 11.79 -1.66 -15.59
N ILE A 6 11.11 -0.54 -15.29
CA ILE A 6 10.49 -0.30 -13.97
C ILE A 6 9.52 -1.42 -13.60
N ALA A 7 8.63 -1.83 -14.52
CA ALA A 7 7.69 -2.93 -14.26
C ALA A 7 8.41 -4.25 -13.93
N ARG A 8 9.51 -4.57 -14.63
CA ARG A 8 10.33 -5.76 -14.32
C ARG A 8 11.02 -5.64 -12.97
N THR A 9 11.53 -4.47 -12.62
CA THR A 9 12.12 -4.24 -11.30
C THR A 9 11.08 -4.36 -10.19
N LEU A 10 9.90 -3.76 -10.37
CA LEU A 10 8.77 -3.90 -9.43
C LEU A 10 8.38 -5.37 -9.25
N GLN A 11 8.26 -6.12 -10.35
CA GLN A 11 7.98 -7.56 -10.29
C GLN A 11 9.05 -8.29 -9.46
N LYS A 12 10.33 -8.05 -9.76
CA LYS A 12 11.45 -8.67 -9.04
C LYS A 12 11.39 -8.37 -7.53
N VAL A 13 11.22 -7.11 -7.16
CA VAL A 13 11.27 -6.65 -5.76
C VAL A 13 10.00 -7.04 -4.99
N LEU A 14 8.82 -6.81 -5.56
CA LEU A 14 7.55 -7.00 -4.86
C LEU A 14 7.09 -8.46 -4.83
N LEU A 15 7.45 -9.26 -5.84
CA LEU A 15 6.92 -10.62 -6.02
C LEU A 15 7.96 -11.74 -5.97
N GLU A 16 9.22 -11.46 -6.35
CA GLU A 16 10.25 -12.49 -6.52
C GLU A 16 11.34 -12.42 -5.44
N GLY A 17 11.12 -11.65 -4.38
CA GLY A 17 12.05 -11.54 -3.26
C GLY A 17 13.28 -10.68 -3.54
N GLY A 18 13.25 -9.83 -4.57
CA GLY A 18 14.29 -8.82 -4.80
C GLY A 18 14.41 -7.86 -3.61
N ALA A 19 15.62 -7.33 -3.42
CA ALA A 19 15.94 -6.40 -2.35
C ALA A 19 15.41 -5.00 -2.65
N PHE A 20 14.89 -4.33 -1.62
CA PHE A 20 14.63 -2.89 -1.67
C PHE A 20 15.91 -2.09 -1.39
N SER A 21 15.94 -0.83 -1.84
CA SER A 21 17.03 0.10 -1.57
C SER A 21 16.73 0.92 -0.31
N ARG A 22 17.47 0.66 0.76
CA ARG A 22 17.42 1.47 1.99
C ARG A 22 17.95 2.88 1.75
N ALA A 23 18.95 3.04 0.88
CA ALA A 23 19.49 4.34 0.51
C ALA A 23 18.45 5.20 -0.21
N LEU A 24 17.67 4.60 -1.12
CA LEU A 24 16.57 5.30 -1.79
C LEU A 24 15.47 5.70 -0.80
N PHE A 25 15.13 4.85 0.17
CA PHE A 25 14.18 5.21 1.22
C PHE A 25 14.61 6.46 1.98
N ALA A 26 15.86 6.47 2.49
CA ALA A 26 16.40 7.60 3.24
C ALA A 26 16.47 8.89 2.40
N PHE A 27 16.77 8.76 1.11
CA PHE A 27 16.88 9.89 0.20
C PHE A 27 15.52 10.48 -0.21
N ASP A 28 14.48 9.66 -0.42
CA ASP A 28 13.27 10.07 -1.14
C ASP A 28 11.98 10.01 -0.31
N LEU A 29 11.91 9.09 0.65
CA LEU A 29 10.69 8.81 1.42
C LEU A 29 10.76 9.28 2.87
N GLU A 30 11.92 9.21 3.51
CA GLU A 30 12.09 9.49 4.95
C GLU A 30 11.62 10.91 5.33
N ASP A 31 12.04 11.94 4.58
CA ASP A 31 11.63 13.33 4.82
C ASP A 31 10.14 13.61 4.50
N ARG A 32 9.43 12.66 3.90
CA ARG A 32 8.04 12.82 3.45
C ARG A 32 7.03 12.03 4.28
N ILE A 33 7.49 11.30 5.29
CA ILE A 33 6.65 10.47 6.16
C ILE A 33 5.45 11.27 6.70
N GLU A 34 5.69 12.44 7.25
CA GLU A 34 4.65 13.30 7.83
C GLU A 34 3.59 13.73 6.80
N ALA A 35 4.00 14.02 5.56
CA ALA A 35 3.07 14.39 4.50
C ALA A 35 2.15 13.21 4.11
N TYR A 36 2.69 12.00 4.08
CA TYR A 36 1.90 10.80 3.81
C TYR A 36 0.99 10.41 4.97
N LEU A 37 1.45 10.57 6.21
CA LEU A 37 0.62 10.42 7.40
C LEU A 37 -0.58 11.37 7.38
N GLN A 38 -0.33 12.64 7.06
CA GLN A 38 -1.40 13.62 6.91
C GLN A 38 -2.40 13.21 5.83
N SER A 39 -1.93 12.83 4.62
CA SER A 39 -2.80 12.37 3.53
C SER A 39 -3.63 11.15 3.93
N LYS A 40 -3.04 10.14 4.59
CA LYS A 40 -3.75 8.95 5.09
C LYS A 40 -4.90 9.32 6.02
N ARG A 41 -4.65 10.25 6.96
CA ARG A 41 -5.65 10.72 7.92
C ARG A 41 -6.76 11.53 7.24
N GLU A 42 -6.41 12.41 6.31
CA GLU A 42 -7.36 13.22 5.54
C GLU A 42 -8.29 12.36 4.68
N ASP A 43 -7.73 11.33 4.04
CA ASP A 43 -8.50 10.41 3.18
C ASP A 43 -9.26 9.33 3.97
N GLY A 44 -9.01 9.22 5.28
CA GLY A 44 -9.60 8.20 6.16
C GLY A 44 -9.18 6.78 5.81
N ASP A 45 -7.95 6.62 5.32
CA ASP A 45 -7.38 5.32 4.96
C ASP A 45 -6.84 4.60 6.20
N LYS A 46 -7.15 3.31 6.31
CA LYS A 46 -6.61 2.49 7.41
C LYS A 46 -5.14 2.16 7.19
N TYR A 47 -4.76 1.94 5.94
CA TYR A 47 -3.37 1.67 5.57
C TYR A 47 -3.02 2.51 4.35
N MET A 48 -1.77 2.94 4.23
CA MET A 48 -1.26 3.59 3.04
C MET A 48 0.09 3.00 2.69
N PHE A 49 0.33 2.64 1.43
CA PHE A 49 1.68 2.30 0.99
C PHE A 49 2.15 3.24 -0.10
N VAL A 50 3.45 3.49 -0.11
CA VAL A 50 4.16 4.38 -1.03
C VAL A 50 5.35 3.63 -1.61
N ILE A 51 5.54 3.77 -2.91
CA ILE A 51 6.65 3.19 -3.67
C ILE A 51 7.38 4.31 -4.40
N ALA A 52 8.70 4.32 -4.25
CA ALA A 52 9.60 5.20 -4.98
C ALA A 52 10.49 4.39 -5.93
N GLU A 53 10.88 5.00 -7.05
CA GLU A 53 11.83 4.45 -8.01
C GLU A 53 12.84 5.51 -8.39
N LYS A 54 14.12 5.14 -8.33
CA LYS A 54 15.19 5.93 -8.90
C LYS A 54 16.30 5.03 -9.37
N SER A 55 16.78 5.24 -10.59
CA SER A 55 17.90 4.48 -11.17
C SER A 55 17.66 2.95 -11.18
N ASN A 56 16.41 2.51 -11.32
CA ASN A 56 15.93 1.14 -11.22
C ASN A 56 16.11 0.49 -9.83
N GLU A 57 16.30 1.30 -8.80
CA GLU A 57 16.14 0.87 -7.41
C GLU A 57 14.72 1.17 -6.95
N ILE A 58 14.19 0.33 -6.05
CA ILE A 58 12.84 0.49 -5.49
C ILE A 58 12.95 0.62 -3.99
N ALA A 59 12.24 1.57 -3.42
CA ALA A 59 12.00 1.69 -1.99
C ALA A 59 10.50 1.65 -1.71
N MET A 60 10.12 1.16 -0.53
CA MET A 60 8.73 1.08 -0.12
C MET A 60 8.58 1.56 1.32
N MET A 61 7.44 2.19 1.58
CA MET A 61 6.94 2.48 2.92
C MET A 61 5.49 2.01 3.01
N LEU A 62 5.10 1.49 4.16
CA LEU A 62 3.72 1.19 4.53
C LEU A 62 3.43 1.87 5.86
N ILE A 63 2.36 2.65 5.93
CA ILE A 63 1.81 3.24 7.15
C ILE A 63 0.60 2.40 7.55
N ASP A 64 0.58 1.89 8.78
CA ASP A 64 -0.50 1.04 9.28
C ASP A 64 -1.62 1.81 9.98
N GLU A 65 -2.58 1.09 10.56
CA GLU A 65 -3.76 1.67 11.20
C GLU A 65 -3.44 2.48 12.45
N ASP A 66 -2.33 2.18 13.12
CA ASP A 66 -1.85 2.87 14.31
C ASP A 66 -0.85 4.00 13.96
N ASP A 67 -0.71 4.31 12.66
CA ASP A 67 0.23 5.28 12.10
C ASP A 67 1.71 4.88 12.25
N ASP A 68 1.99 3.59 12.51
CA ASP A 68 3.36 3.07 12.51
C ASP A 68 3.88 2.89 11.08
N VAL A 69 5.16 3.22 10.90
CA VAL A 69 5.83 3.22 9.59
C VAL A 69 6.70 1.97 9.43
N HIS A 70 6.34 1.15 8.45
CA HIS A 70 7.03 -0.09 8.09
C HIS A 70 7.77 0.10 6.76
N VAL A 71 9.08 -0.15 6.77
CA VAL A 71 9.94 0.19 5.63
C VAL A 71 10.34 -1.07 4.86
N ASN A 72 10.34 -0.98 3.53
CA ASN A 72 10.87 -2.00 2.62
C ASN A 72 10.33 -3.41 2.90
N GLU A 73 11.19 -4.34 3.31
CA GLU A 73 10.83 -5.73 3.58
C GLU A 73 9.73 -5.86 4.64
N ASP A 74 9.79 -5.07 5.72
CA ASP A 74 8.78 -5.10 6.79
C ASP A 74 7.42 -4.63 6.25
N GLY A 75 7.41 -3.55 5.46
CA GLY A 75 6.22 -3.05 4.79
C GLY A 75 5.64 -4.07 3.78
N ARG A 76 6.49 -4.77 3.03
CA ARG A 76 6.06 -5.83 2.11
C ARG A 76 5.41 -7.00 2.87
N VAL A 77 6.02 -7.45 3.96
CA VAL A 77 5.51 -8.57 4.79
C VAL A 77 4.15 -8.20 5.40
N LEU A 78 4.00 -6.99 5.92
CA LEU A 78 2.72 -6.53 6.46
C LEU A 78 1.67 -6.41 5.34
N LEU A 79 2.02 -5.83 4.19
CA LEU A 79 1.09 -5.72 3.05
C LEU A 79 0.61 -7.09 2.54
N MET A 80 1.48 -8.10 2.52
CA MET A 80 1.12 -9.48 2.18
C MET A 80 0.13 -10.08 3.18
N THR A 81 0.34 -9.80 4.47
CA THR A 81 -0.53 -10.26 5.58
C THR A 81 -1.92 -9.62 5.49
N LEU A 82 -1.99 -8.31 5.28
CA LEU A 82 -3.25 -7.55 5.22
C LEU A 82 -4.17 -7.97 4.07
N ARG A 83 -3.61 -8.42 2.95
CA ARG A 83 -4.36 -8.81 1.74
C ARG A 83 -4.67 -10.31 1.65
N GLN A 84 -4.54 -11.05 2.76
CA GLN A 84 -4.74 -12.50 2.83
C GLN A 84 -3.99 -13.27 1.73
N GLY A 85 -2.69 -13.02 1.54
CA GLY A 85 -1.74 -13.86 0.78
C GLY A 85 -2.05 -14.11 -0.70
N GLU A 86 -3.15 -14.79 -1.01
CA GLU A 86 -3.61 -15.20 -2.34
C GLU A 86 -3.97 -13.99 -3.23
N ASN A 87 -4.45 -12.88 -2.65
CA ASN A 87 -4.79 -11.69 -3.42
C ASN A 87 -3.62 -10.70 -3.58
N TYR A 88 -2.54 -10.83 -2.80
CA TYR A 88 -1.41 -9.90 -2.87
C TYR A 88 -0.78 -9.89 -4.27
N LYS A 89 -0.40 -11.07 -4.78
CA LYS A 89 0.22 -11.21 -6.10
C LYS A 89 -0.69 -10.66 -7.21
N ASN A 90 -1.96 -11.01 -7.18
CA ASN A 90 -2.93 -10.56 -8.18
C ASN A 90 -3.12 -9.04 -8.14
N ASN A 91 -3.21 -8.44 -6.95
CA ASN A 91 -3.33 -7.00 -6.77
C ASN A 91 -2.09 -6.27 -7.27
N VAL A 92 -0.89 -6.73 -6.88
CA VAL A 92 0.36 -6.13 -7.35
C VAL A 92 0.44 -6.20 -8.87
N LEU A 93 0.14 -7.36 -9.49
CA LEU A 93 0.12 -7.50 -10.95
C LEU A 93 -0.92 -6.58 -11.61
N LEU A 94 -2.08 -6.41 -11.00
CA LEU A 94 -3.16 -5.54 -11.49
C LEU A 94 -2.73 -4.06 -11.48
N PHE A 95 -2.09 -3.61 -10.41
CA PHE A 95 -1.68 -2.21 -10.24
C PHE A 95 -0.30 -1.88 -10.83
N MET A 96 0.53 -2.87 -11.12
CA MET A 96 1.89 -2.68 -11.64
C MET A 96 1.96 -1.81 -12.91
N PRO A 97 1.04 -1.90 -13.89
CA PRO A 97 1.04 -0.99 -15.04
C PRO A 97 0.90 0.48 -14.66
N ASP A 98 0.12 0.77 -13.62
CA ASP A 98 -0.11 2.13 -13.10
C ASP A 98 1.08 2.58 -12.26
N MET A 99 1.59 1.72 -11.37
CA MET A 99 2.83 1.95 -10.62
C MET A 99 3.96 2.35 -11.58
N ALA A 100 4.22 1.54 -12.60
CA ALA A 100 5.27 1.81 -13.56
C ALA A 100 5.02 3.09 -14.39
N SER A 101 3.76 3.48 -14.56
CA SER A 101 3.39 4.73 -15.25
C SER A 101 3.74 5.96 -14.41
N GLU A 102 3.42 5.94 -13.12
CA GLU A 102 3.72 7.04 -12.21
C GLU A 102 5.22 7.18 -11.95
N LEU A 103 5.88 6.05 -11.70
CA LEU A 103 7.33 6.01 -11.47
C LEU A 103 8.13 6.45 -12.72
N GLU A 104 7.67 6.14 -13.93
CA GLU A 104 8.33 6.64 -15.16
C GLU A 104 8.30 8.17 -15.26
N LYS A 105 7.25 8.82 -14.73
CA LYS A 105 7.13 10.29 -14.65
C LYS A 105 7.98 10.90 -13.54
N GLY A 106 8.58 10.08 -12.68
CA GLY A 106 9.31 10.53 -11.49
C GLY A 106 8.41 10.84 -10.28
N ASN A 107 7.15 10.39 -10.32
CA ASN A 107 6.24 10.49 -9.18
C ASN A 107 6.43 9.29 -8.24
N HIS A 108 6.01 9.42 -6.98
CA HIS A 108 5.77 8.25 -6.13
C HIS A 108 4.44 7.61 -6.53
N TYR A 109 4.39 6.28 -6.50
CA TYR A 109 3.11 5.59 -6.50
C TYR A 109 2.66 5.45 -5.05
N PHE A 110 1.42 5.83 -4.74
CA PHE A 110 0.83 5.60 -3.43
C PHE A 110 -0.59 5.07 -3.58
N ALA A 111 -1.01 4.27 -2.61
CA ALA A 111 -2.38 3.78 -2.55
C ALA A 111 -2.85 3.62 -1.10
N GLY A 112 -3.99 4.25 -0.82
CA GLY A 112 -4.75 4.08 0.40
C GLY A 112 -5.61 2.83 0.38
N VAL A 113 -5.76 2.19 1.54
CA VAL A 113 -6.61 1.02 1.72
C VAL A 113 -7.65 1.30 2.78
N LYS A 114 -8.90 1.37 2.34
CA LYS A 114 -10.08 1.36 3.20
C LYS A 114 -10.50 -0.09 3.43
N VAL A 115 -10.50 -0.53 4.68
CA VAL A 115 -11.15 -1.80 5.03
C VAL A 115 -12.64 -1.49 5.15
N ALA A 116 -13.42 -1.90 4.14
CA ALA A 116 -14.88 -1.82 4.24
C ALA A 116 -15.31 -2.57 5.49
N GLU A 117 -15.98 -1.88 6.42
CA GLU A 117 -16.68 -2.58 7.49
C GLU A 117 -17.70 -3.48 6.79
N ARG A 118 -17.54 -4.81 6.95
CA ARG A 118 -18.64 -5.72 6.68
C ARG A 118 -19.74 -5.30 7.63
N GLY A 119 -20.68 -4.49 7.16
CA GLY A 119 -21.88 -4.17 7.90
C GLY A 119 -22.48 -5.49 8.37
N ARG A 120 -22.47 -5.72 9.69
CA ARG A 120 -23.37 -6.70 10.30
C ARG A 120 -24.75 -6.30 9.82
N LYS A 121 -25.34 -7.07 8.90
CA LYS A 121 -26.77 -6.98 8.62
C LYS A 121 -27.44 -7.14 9.99
N GLY A 122 -28.00 -6.04 10.49
CA GLY A 122 -28.72 -6.01 11.76
C GLY A 122 -29.75 -7.13 11.75
N GLY A 123 -29.75 -7.93 12.81
CA GLY A 123 -30.74 -8.98 12.98
C GLY A 123 -32.14 -8.38 12.91
N TRP A 124 -32.96 -8.97 12.05
CA TRP A 124 -34.42 -8.84 12.10
C TRP A 124 -34.90 -9.41 13.44
N PHE A 125 -35.00 -8.58 14.47
CA PHE A 125 -35.93 -8.79 15.57
C PHE A 125 -36.60 -7.46 15.88
N SER A 126 -37.68 -7.20 15.14
CA SER A 126 -38.70 -6.24 15.55
C SER A 126 -39.49 -6.86 16.71
N LEU A 127 -39.12 -6.50 17.93
CA LEU A 127 -40.00 -6.63 19.10
C LEU A 127 -40.34 -5.21 19.56
N SER A 128 -41.42 -4.69 18.99
CA SER A 128 -42.08 -3.49 19.48
C SER A 128 -43.58 -3.76 19.41
N ARG A 129 -44.25 -3.63 20.58
CA ARG A 129 -45.65 -3.95 20.92
C ARG A 129 -45.80 -5.43 21.32
N LEU A 130 -46.17 -5.79 22.55
CA LEU A 130 -47.11 -5.16 23.46
C LEU A 130 -46.63 -5.22 24.92
N PHE A 131 -46.53 -4.06 25.56
CA PHE A 131 -46.80 -3.93 26.99
C PHE A 131 -48.33 -3.86 27.17
N SER A 132 -48.79 -4.53 28.24
CA SER A 132 -50.05 -4.42 29.01
C SER A 132 -51.36 -4.02 28.33
#